data_AF-A0A368HK00-F1
#
_entry.id   AF-A0A368HK00-F1
#
_cell.length_a   1.000
_cell.length_b   1.000
_cell.length_c   1.000
_cell.angle_alpha   90.00
_cell.angle_beta   90.00
_cell.angle_gamma   90.00
#
_symmetry.space_group_name_H-M   'P 1'
#
loop_
_entity.id
_entity.type
_entity.pdbx_description
1 polymer ?
#
loop_
_entity_poly.entity_id
_entity_poly.type
_entity_poly.pdbx_seq_one_letter_code
_entity_poly.pdbx_strand_id
1 'polypeptide(L)'
;MICYQACKAAGALAAAMNGVDTLVFTGGIGEHAAPVRHAIAQGLGHLGVVLDNDANIRNADTVSAPGSPVTVRVIPTHEDLMIARHSHRLPDGP
;
A
#
# COMPACT_ATOMS: atom_id res chain seq x y z
N MET A 1 4.92 3.22 16.70
CA MET A 1 3.59 3.89 16.70
C MET A 1 2.96 3.91 15.30
N ILE A 2 3.64 4.43 14.26
CA ILE A 2 3.07 4.52 12.90
C ILE A 2 2.61 3.17 12.34
N CYS A 3 3.46 2.13 12.36
CA CYS A 3 3.09 0.81 11.81
C CYS A 3 1.86 0.22 12.51
N TYR A 4 1.76 0.37 13.84
CA TYR A 4 0.61 -0.10 14.60
C TYR A 4 -0.70 0.59 14.16
N GLN A 5 -0.68 1.92 14.00
CA GLN A 5 -1.86 2.65 13.56
C GLN A 5 -2.24 2.31 12.11
N ALA A 6 -1.24 2.14 11.23
CA ALA A 6 -1.47 1.70 9.86
C ALA A 6 -2.10 0.30 9.82
N CYS A 7 -1.57 -0.66 10.59
CA CYS A 7 -2.17 -2.00 10.72
C CYS A 7 -3.61 -1.91 11.22
N LYS A 8 -3.87 -1.12 12.27
CA LYS A 8 -5.20 -0.96 12.85
C LYS A 8 -6.18 -0.42 11.82
N ALA A 9 -5.80 0.63 11.09
CA ALA A 9 -6.65 1.23 10.06
C ALA A 9 -6.92 0.25 8.90
N ALA A 10 -5.87 -0.40 8.39
CA ALA A 10 -5.99 -1.38 7.30
C ALA A 10 -6.86 -2.58 7.72
N GLY A 11 -6.67 -3.12 8.93
CA GLY A 11 -7.48 -4.22 9.46
C GLY A 11 -8.95 -3.84 9.64
N ALA A 12 -9.24 -2.63 10.11
CA ALA A 12 -10.61 -2.14 10.24
C ALA A 12 -11.32 -2.04 8.87
N LEU A 13 -10.63 -1.53 7.85
CA LEU A 13 -11.16 -1.45 6.49
C LEU A 13 -11.37 -2.84 5.89
N ALA A 14 -10.40 -3.75 6.03
CA ALA A 14 -10.52 -5.12 5.56
C ALA A 14 -11.71 -5.83 6.22
N ALA A 15 -11.92 -5.65 7.52
CA ALA A 15 -13.07 -6.21 8.22
C ALA A 15 -14.39 -5.64 7.67
N ALA A 16 -14.46 -4.33 7.41
CA ALA A 16 -15.65 -3.68 6.85
C ALA A 16 -15.96 -4.12 5.41
N MET A 17 -14.95 -4.49 4.62
CA MET A 17 -15.08 -4.96 3.23
C MET A 17 -15.21 -6.49 3.10
N ASN A 18 -15.27 -7.23 4.21
CA ASN A 18 -15.27 -8.70 4.24
C ASN A 18 -14.00 -9.32 3.61
N GLY A 19 -12.85 -8.68 3.78
CA GLY A 19 -11.56 -9.16 3.30
C GLY A 19 -10.78 -8.08 2.55
N VAL A 20 -9.68 -8.52 1.93
CA VAL A 20 -8.82 -7.69 1.09
C VAL A 20 -8.13 -8.57 0.06
N ASP A 21 -8.21 -8.20 -1.22
CA ASP A 21 -7.51 -8.92 -2.30
C ASP A 21 -6.13 -8.31 -2.57
N THR A 22 -5.98 -7.01 -2.34
CA THR A 22 -4.74 -6.28 -2.62
C THR A 22 -4.47 -5.19 -1.58
N LEU A 23 -3.22 -5.14 -1.10
CA LEU A 23 -2.69 -4.06 -0.27
C LEU A 23 -1.67 -3.25 -1.07
N VAL A 24 -1.86 -1.94 -1.16
CA VAL A 24 -0.96 -1.04 -1.89
C VAL A 24 -0.24 -0.12 -0.92
N PHE A 25 1.09 -0.10 -1.00
CA PHE A 25 1.93 0.91 -0.38
C PHE A 25 2.27 1.99 -1.40
N THR A 26 2.07 3.25 -1.01
CA THR A 26 2.28 4.43 -1.87
C THR A 26 2.66 5.63 -1.00
N GLY A 27 3.05 6.74 -1.61
CA GLY A 27 3.61 7.92 -0.94
C GLY A 27 5.00 7.68 -0.35
N GLY A 28 5.64 8.74 0.15
CA GLY A 28 7.06 8.70 0.57
C GLY A 28 7.44 7.51 1.46
N ILE A 29 6.76 7.32 2.60
CA ILE A 29 7.05 6.21 3.53
C ILE A 29 6.66 4.85 2.94
N GLY A 30 5.49 4.74 2.33
CA GLY A 30 5.01 3.47 1.76
C GLY A 30 5.92 2.97 0.64
N GLU A 31 6.42 3.88 -0.19
CA GLU A 31 7.29 3.58 -1.32
C GLU A 31 8.72 3.26 -0.94
N HIS A 32 9.29 3.93 0.06
CA HIS A 32 10.74 3.89 0.27
C HIS A 32 11.15 3.15 1.56
N ALA A 33 10.25 2.94 2.51
CA ALA A 33 10.57 2.34 3.79
C ALA A 33 10.21 0.84 3.83
N ALA A 34 11.06 -0.01 3.24
CA ALA A 34 10.91 -1.46 3.28
C ALA A 34 10.68 -2.04 4.70
N PRO A 35 11.37 -1.56 5.78
CA PRO A 35 11.10 -2.04 7.14
C PRO A 35 9.70 -1.68 7.65
N VAL A 36 9.14 -0.55 7.22
CA VAL A 36 7.78 -0.14 7.58
C VAL A 36 6.76 -1.04 6.91
N ARG A 37 6.91 -1.30 5.60
CA ARG A 37 6.06 -2.26 4.88
C ARG A 37 6.10 -3.64 5.53
N HIS A 38 7.29 -4.10 5.91
CA HIS A 38 7.48 -5.38 6.58
C HIS A 38 6.70 -5.45 7.90
N ALA A 39 6.89 -4.46 8.78
CA ALA A 39 6.20 -4.40 10.06
C ALA A 39 4.67 -4.34 9.91
N ILE A 40 4.17 -3.62 8.90
CA ILE A 40 2.73 -3.54 8.62
C ILE A 40 2.19 -4.88 8.12
N ALA A 41 2.86 -5.48 7.13
CA ALA A 41 2.45 -6.77 6.58
C ALA A 41 2.44 -7.88 7.63
N GLN A 42 3.44 -7.92 8.53
CA GLN A 42 3.46 -8.86 9.66
C GLN A 42 2.23 -8.69 10.56
N GLY A 43 1.83 -7.46 10.87
CA GLY A 43 0.62 -7.21 11.67
C GLY A 43 -0.68 -7.63 10.99
N LEU A 44 -0.70 -7.69 9.65
CA LEU A 44 -1.84 -8.11 8.83
C LEU A 44 -1.74 -9.57 8.37
N GLY A 45 -0.78 -10.36 8.87
CA GLY A 45 -0.58 -11.74 8.44
C GLY A 45 -1.81 -12.64 8.64
N HIS A 46 -2.64 -12.34 9.65
CA HIS A 46 -3.91 -13.05 9.90
C HIS A 46 -4.96 -12.84 8.80
N LEU A 47 -4.79 -11.82 7.93
CA LEU A 47 -5.62 -11.59 6.75
C LEU A 47 -5.01 -12.23 5.48
N GLY A 48 -3.93 -13.01 5.61
CA GLY A 48 -3.25 -13.62 4.47
C GLY A 48 -2.25 -12.71 3.76
N VAL A 49 -1.80 -11.62 4.41
CA VAL A 49 -0.76 -10.75 3.87
C VAL A 49 0.62 -11.36 4.15
N VAL A 50 1.32 -11.78 3.10
CA VAL A 50 2.67 -12.35 3.20
C VAL A 50 3.60 -11.65 2.22
N LEU A 51 4.73 -11.11 2.69
CA LEU A 51 5.73 -10.46 1.85
C LEU A 51 6.86 -11.41 1.46
N ASP A 52 7.35 -11.25 0.23
CA ASP A 52 8.68 -11.67 -0.17
C ASP A 52 9.68 -10.63 0.33
N ASN A 53 10.58 -11.05 1.22
CA ASN A 53 11.51 -10.12 1.86
C ASN A 53 12.50 -9.49 0.86
N ASP A 54 12.96 -10.24 -0.13
CA ASP A 54 13.93 -9.77 -1.11
C ASP A 54 13.30 -8.81 -2.10
N ALA A 55 12.09 -9.11 -2.58
CA ALA A 55 11.30 -8.21 -3.43
C ALA A 55 10.95 -6.92 -2.67
N ASN A 56 10.59 -7.03 -1.38
CA ASN A 56 10.33 -5.89 -0.54
C ASN A 56 11.57 -4.99 -0.36
N ILE A 57 12.76 -5.58 -0.12
CA ILE A 57 14.01 -4.83 0.02
C ILE A 57 14.43 -4.17 -1.30
N ARG A 58 14.30 -4.89 -2.42
CA ARG A 58 14.60 -4.35 -3.77
C ARG A 58 13.56 -3.37 -4.29
N ASN A 59 12.50 -3.12 -3.51
CA ASN A 59 11.42 -2.21 -3.85
C ASN A 59 10.73 -2.55 -5.19
N ALA A 60 10.46 -3.83 -5.43
CA ALA A 60 9.75 -4.29 -6.62
C ALA A 60 8.29 -3.79 -6.64
N ASP A 61 7.68 -3.73 -7.83
CA ASP A 61 6.27 -3.32 -8.00
C ASP A 61 5.28 -4.22 -7.24
N THR A 62 5.59 -5.51 -7.16
CA THR A 62 4.86 -6.51 -6.38
C THR A 62 5.83 -7.14 -5.39
N VAL A 63 5.45 -7.10 -4.12
CA VAL A 63 6.28 -7.52 -2.98
C VAL A 63 5.64 -8.64 -2.16
N SER A 64 4.46 -9.12 -2.53
CA SER A 64 3.86 -10.31 -1.91
C SER A 64 4.66 -11.57 -2.23
N ALA A 65 4.74 -12.49 -1.27
CA ALA A 65 5.33 -13.80 -1.47
C ALA A 65 4.58 -14.62 -2.52
N PRO A 66 5.26 -15.54 -3.25
CA PRO A 66 4.58 -16.52 -4.08
C PRO A 66 3.54 -17.29 -3.27
N GLY A 67 2.28 -17.29 -3.73
CA GLY A 67 1.16 -17.96 -3.05
C GLY A 67 0.53 -17.17 -1.90
N SER A 68 0.92 -15.91 -1.66
CA SER A 68 0.22 -15.02 -0.74
C SER A 68 -1.25 -14.85 -1.18
N PRO A 69 -2.25 -15.10 -0.30
CA PRO A 69 -3.65 -14.84 -0.59
C PRO A 69 -3.94 -13.39 -0.99
N VAL A 70 -3.22 -12.44 -0.36
CA VAL A 70 -3.32 -11.01 -0.67
C VAL A 70 -2.14 -10.59 -1.53
N THR A 71 -2.42 -9.92 -2.65
CA THR A 71 -1.37 -9.29 -3.47
C THR A 71 -0.87 -8.03 -2.77
N VAL A 72 0.44 -7.84 -2.67
CA VAL A 72 1.00 -6.63 -2.04
C VAL A 72 1.84 -5.88 -3.06
N ARG A 73 1.54 -4.59 -3.25
CA ARG A 73 2.18 -3.75 -4.27
C ARG A 73 2.82 -2.50 -3.68
N VAL A 74 3.86 -2.03 -4.35
CA VAL A 74 4.42 -0.68 -4.14
C VAL A 74 4.15 0.12 -5.42
N ILE A 75 3.46 1.25 -5.30
CA ILE A 75 3.08 2.08 -6.45
C ILE A 75 3.51 3.52 -6.17
N PRO A 76 4.31 4.15 -7.04
CA PRO A 76 4.66 5.56 -6.91
C PRO A 76 3.44 6.48 -6.99
N THR A 77 3.31 7.39 -6.03
CA THR A 77 2.35 8.49 -6.13
C THR A 77 2.93 9.53 -7.08
N HIS A 78 2.29 9.71 -8.24
CA HIS A 78 2.61 10.80 -9.15
C HIS A 78 1.77 12.03 -8.79
N GLU A 79 2.09 12.67 -7.65
CA GLU A 79 1.33 13.80 -7.09
C GLU A 79 1.20 14.96 -8.10
N ASP A 80 2.30 15.32 -8.75
CA ASP A 80 2.34 16.40 -9.76
C ASP A 80 1.40 16.14 -10.94
N LEU A 81 1.37 14.88 -11.40
CA LEU A 81 0.50 14.45 -12.50
C LEU A 81 -0.98 14.47 -12.10
N MET A 82 -1.27 14.11 -10.85
CA MET A 82 -2.63 14.19 -10.31
C MET A 82 -3.11 15.64 -10.22
N ILE A 83 -2.26 16.56 -9.74
CA ILE A 83 -2.56 17.99 -9.70
C ILE A 83 -2.79 18.54 -11.11
N ALA A 84 -1.90 18.23 -12.06
CA ALA A 84 -2.05 18.68 -13.45
C ALA A 84 -3.36 18.20 -14.09
N ARG A 85 -3.74 16.93 -13.89
CA ARG A 85 -5.02 16.39 -14.38
C ARG A 85 -6.22 17.05 -13.71
N HIS A 86 -6.12 17.34 -12.41
CA HIS A 86 -7.21 17.98 -11.67
C HIS A 86 -7.41 19.42 -12.14
N SER A 87 -6.33 20.19 -12.27
CA SER A 87 -6.37 21.57 -12.78
C SER A 87 -6.91 21.64 -14.21
N HIS A 88 -6.53 20.72 -15.10
CA HIS A 88 -7.04 20.68 -16.47
C HIS A 88 -8.54 20.28 -16.54
N ARG A 89 -9.05 19.53 -15.55
CA ARG A 89 -10.46 19.10 -15.52
C ARG A 89 -11.40 20.14 -14.92
N LEU A 90 -10.87 21.20 -14.30
CA LEU A 90 -11.70 22.34 -13.93
C LEU A 90 -12.05 23.07 -15.23
N PRO A 91 -13.34 23.18 -15.60
CA PRO A 91 -13.72 24.11 -16.65
C PRO A 91 -13.27 25.51 -16.21
N ASP A 92 -12.78 26.32 -17.15
CA ASP A 92 -12.50 27.72 -16.88
C ASP A 92 -13.72 28.33 -16.20
N GLY A 93 -13.52 28.85 -14.98
CA GLY A 93 -14.58 29.50 -14.23
C GLY A 93 -15.16 30.70 -15.00
N PRO A 94 -16.39 31.13 -14.65
CA PRO A 94 -17.10 32.19 -15.38
C PRO A 94 -16.34 33.52 -15.46
#